data_AF-A0A9J7CYZ2-F1
#
_entry.id   AF-A0A9J7CYZ2-F1
#
_cell.length_a   1.000
_cell.length_b   1.000
_cell.length_c   1.000
_cell.angle_alpha   90.00
_cell.angle_beta   90.00
_cell.angle_gamma   90.00
#
_symmetry.space_group_name_H-M   'P 1'
#
loop_
_entity.id
_entity.type
_entity.pdbx_description
1 polymer ?
#
loop_
_entity_poly.entity_id
_entity_poly.type
_entity_poly.pdbx_seq_one_letter_code
_entity_poly.pdbx_strand_id
1 'polypeptide(L)'
;MASNESAPRPTVTFTTEAMVEEAMNSLHAFGQDQHKNATRTGGTNSPATAASPSDNLSAEFQINTECDRDNITNNKNSGDGSSTTNSNKHLPNTCGNSETPIKDFYRNATILITGGTGFVGKVLIQKLLRTFEVRRIYMLIRCKNNMTVEQRLQEYFTETIFDTIREQNPELFEKVHPIRANFNAIDLDITPTDRELLSNEVAIVFNVVASVKFNEKLSDAIGINVLGTNKILDLAMEMKHLKSFVHISTLYCNCNRKHIKEKVYETEIGYEKIMQISRIFDDETLEKFRPCLIGEMPNTYTMTKKCAENLVNHKAFHLPAGIFRPPIVMSTYQDPIPGWTDNLYGPSGLCTWSARGLVRCIYGNAKCKANMVPADYCVNAMISCAWDVARRYELSKRDKDHRRELPVYNYIFERNNLTWGQYMHLSRKGFHEPFEKVLWCFSYIIIPWKPLHYAASIVLHHLPAYILDLIALVTGQKRIYIKAYAKITKIIYMMSWFGLKHWSFANRNVTELDELLTGKEKQYLQFNISTINWTDYFRSYLSGIRRYVFKDKENKLEKRKTFYRRILFLHNLLKTSVGITLIMYLVKLYFKIFKAIPKIKF
;
A
#
# COMPACT_ATOMS: atom_id res chain seq x y z
N MET A 1 26.85 -30.50 44.40
CA MET A 1 26.18 -29.18 44.46
C MET A 1 25.50 -28.95 43.13
N ALA A 2 24.27 -28.42 43.10
CA ALA A 2 23.56 -28.09 41.87
C ALA A 2 23.73 -26.61 41.51
N SER A 3 23.83 -26.30 40.21
CA SER A 3 23.79 -24.93 39.70
C SER A 3 22.77 -24.87 38.56
N ASN A 4 21.83 -23.93 38.63
CA ASN A 4 20.70 -23.85 37.70
C ASN A 4 21.14 -23.30 36.34
N GLU A 5 20.90 -24.06 35.28
CA GLU A 5 20.84 -23.48 33.92
C GLU A 5 19.56 -22.66 33.77
N SER A 6 19.68 -21.41 33.33
CA SER A 6 18.53 -20.53 33.11
C SER A 6 18.13 -20.52 31.65
N ALA A 7 16.96 -21.08 31.35
CA ALA A 7 16.47 -21.19 29.97
C ALA A 7 16.27 -19.81 29.31
N PRO A 8 16.67 -19.63 28.03
CA PRO A 8 16.55 -18.35 27.34
C PRO A 8 15.08 -17.98 27.10
N ARG A 9 14.70 -16.75 27.44
CA ARG A 9 13.34 -16.23 27.23
C ARG A 9 13.10 -15.96 25.73
N PRO A 10 11.90 -16.29 25.18
CA PRO A 10 11.61 -16.08 23.77
C PRO A 10 11.54 -14.58 23.42
N THR A 11 12.33 -14.17 22.44
CA THR A 11 12.39 -12.77 21.96
C THR A 11 11.23 -12.49 20.99
N VAL A 12 10.08 -12.08 21.52
CA VAL A 12 8.87 -11.82 20.73
C VAL A 12 9.07 -10.60 19.82
N THR A 13 9.04 -10.82 18.50
CA THR A 13 9.23 -9.81 17.46
C THR A 13 7.90 -9.20 17.03
N PHE A 14 7.49 -8.11 17.69
CA PHE A 14 6.20 -7.44 17.42
C PHE A 14 6.21 -6.65 16.09
N THR A 15 5.26 -6.95 15.19
CA THR A 15 5.05 -6.21 13.94
C THR A 15 4.20 -4.96 14.15
N THR A 16 4.12 -4.11 13.12
CA THR A 16 3.28 -2.90 13.16
C THR A 16 1.79 -3.22 13.25
N GLU A 17 1.32 -4.37 12.73
CA GLU A 17 -0.05 -4.85 13.01
C GLU A 17 -0.22 -5.21 14.49
N ALA A 18 0.69 -6.02 15.04
CA ALA A 18 0.65 -6.40 16.45
C ALA A 18 0.73 -5.19 17.40
N MET A 19 1.37 -4.09 16.99
CA MET A 19 1.38 -2.82 17.73
C MET A 19 0.05 -2.04 17.65
N VAL A 20 -0.71 -2.17 16.55
CA VAL A 20 -2.10 -1.69 16.50
C VAL A 20 -2.96 -2.59 17.38
N GLU A 21 -2.84 -3.90 17.25
CA GLU A 21 -3.62 -4.88 17.99
C GLU A 21 -3.38 -4.82 19.51
N GLU A 22 -2.12 -4.69 19.98
CA GLU A 22 -1.76 -4.48 21.39
C GLU A 22 -2.41 -3.21 21.96
N ALA A 23 -2.38 -2.11 21.20
CA ALA A 23 -2.99 -0.83 21.60
C ALA A 23 -4.53 -0.91 21.59
N MET A 24 -5.12 -1.58 20.59
CA MET A 24 -6.57 -1.77 20.48
C MET A 24 -7.10 -2.76 21.53
N ASN A 25 -6.34 -3.79 21.88
CA ASN A 25 -6.65 -4.75 22.94
C ASN A 25 -6.57 -4.11 24.32
N SER A 26 -5.58 -3.23 24.54
CA SER A 26 -5.53 -2.36 25.73
C SER A 26 -6.75 -1.43 25.82
N LEU A 27 -7.21 -0.91 24.67
CA LEU A 27 -8.46 -0.15 24.53
C LEU A 27 -9.72 -1.03 24.41
N HIS A 28 -9.63 -2.36 24.57
CA HIS A 28 -10.77 -3.27 24.60
C HIS A 28 -11.17 -3.62 26.04
N ALA A 29 -10.20 -3.81 26.94
CA ALA A 29 -10.44 -3.96 28.37
C ALA A 29 -11.29 -2.80 28.92
N PHE A 30 -10.94 -1.56 28.54
CA PHE A 30 -11.65 -0.32 28.88
C PHE A 30 -13.17 -0.34 28.59
N GLY A 31 -13.64 -1.21 27.69
CA GLY A 31 -15.06 -1.36 27.34
C GLY A 31 -15.78 -2.55 27.97
N GLN A 32 -15.09 -3.54 28.55
CA GLN A 32 -15.71 -4.73 29.14
C GLN A 32 -15.91 -4.65 30.65
N ASP A 33 -14.99 -4.01 31.38
CA ASP A 33 -15.10 -3.90 32.84
C ASP A 33 -16.24 -2.97 33.29
N GLN A 34 -16.68 -2.05 32.42
CA GLN A 34 -17.91 -1.26 32.60
C GLN A 34 -19.20 -2.09 32.55
N HIS A 35 -19.21 -3.25 31.88
CA HIS A 35 -20.40 -4.11 31.80
C HIS A 35 -20.43 -5.20 32.89
N LYS A 36 -19.27 -5.71 33.33
CA LYS A 36 -19.21 -6.79 34.34
C LYS A 36 -19.72 -6.40 35.73
N ASN A 37 -19.70 -5.09 36.07
CA ASN A 37 -20.23 -4.59 37.34
C ASN A 37 -21.72 -4.18 37.28
N ALA A 38 -22.40 -4.34 36.13
CA ALA A 38 -23.80 -3.94 35.96
C ALA A 38 -24.81 -5.10 35.94
N THR A 39 -24.34 -6.36 35.88
CA THR A 39 -25.20 -7.56 35.84
C THR A 39 -24.74 -8.59 36.87
N ARG A 40 -25.19 -8.45 38.12
CA ARG A 40 -24.97 -9.45 39.19
C ARG A 40 -26.16 -9.58 40.15
N THR A 41 -27.38 -9.53 39.62
CA THR A 41 -28.66 -9.68 40.32
C THR A 41 -29.68 -10.37 39.41
N GLY A 42 -30.21 -11.54 39.83
CA GLY A 42 -31.08 -12.40 39.02
C GLY A 42 -30.34 -13.17 37.90
N GLY A 43 -30.80 -14.34 37.45
CA GLY A 43 -31.91 -15.20 37.88
C GLY A 43 -31.71 -16.64 37.36
N THR A 44 -32.55 -17.60 37.77
CA THR A 44 -32.30 -19.04 37.60
C THR A 44 -33.09 -19.73 36.47
N ASN A 45 -32.70 -20.98 36.17
CA ASN A 45 -33.46 -22.07 35.52
C ASN A 45 -33.61 -22.13 33.98
N SER A 46 -32.77 -23.01 33.41
CA SER A 46 -33.15 -24.19 32.59
C SER A 46 -33.73 -24.08 31.15
N PRO A 47 -33.58 -25.12 30.30
CA PRO A 47 -33.79 -25.02 28.85
C PRO A 47 -34.90 -25.93 28.26
N ALA A 48 -35.32 -25.67 27.02
CA ALA A 48 -36.10 -26.61 26.20
C ALA A 48 -35.90 -26.43 24.67
N THR A 49 -36.15 -27.53 23.95
CA THR A 49 -36.40 -27.75 22.51
C THR A 49 -36.85 -26.55 21.65
N ALA A 50 -36.37 -26.29 20.42
CA ALA A 50 -36.20 -27.12 19.21
C ALA A 50 -37.49 -27.30 18.36
N ALA A 51 -37.56 -26.69 17.17
CA ALA A 51 -38.50 -27.00 16.08
C ALA A 51 -38.08 -26.37 14.72
N SER A 52 -38.37 -27.10 13.63
CA SER A 52 -38.36 -26.74 12.19
C SER A 52 -39.28 -27.76 11.48
N PRO A 53 -39.65 -27.66 10.18
CA PRO A 53 -39.30 -26.68 9.13
C PRO A 53 -40.51 -25.75 8.86
N SER A 54 -41.15 -25.48 7.70
CA SER A 54 -41.01 -25.88 6.27
C SER A 54 -41.79 -24.91 5.34
N ASP A 55 -41.70 -25.13 4.02
CA ASP A 55 -42.68 -24.78 2.96
C ASP A 55 -42.93 -23.28 2.58
N ASN A 56 -43.33 -22.93 1.35
CA ASN A 56 -43.03 -23.45 -0.01
C ASN A 56 -43.46 -22.39 -1.09
N LEU A 57 -43.42 -22.73 -2.39
CA LEU A 57 -43.86 -21.93 -3.57
C LEU A 57 -42.89 -20.77 -3.95
N SER A 58 -42.50 -20.47 -5.20
CA SER A 58 -43.00 -20.69 -6.59
C SER A 58 -44.15 -19.74 -7.01
N ALA A 59 -44.22 -19.18 -8.23
CA ALA A 59 -43.35 -19.24 -9.43
C ALA A 59 -43.41 -17.90 -10.24
N GLU A 60 -43.20 -17.96 -11.57
CA GLU A 60 -43.36 -16.87 -12.58
C GLU A 60 -42.33 -15.71 -12.49
N PHE A 61 -41.41 -15.46 -13.45
CA PHE A 61 -41.28 -15.76 -14.89
C PHE A 61 -42.16 -14.87 -15.81
N GLN A 62 -41.55 -13.81 -16.35
CA GLN A 62 -42.05 -13.08 -17.52
C GLN A 62 -40.89 -12.69 -18.45
N ILE A 63 -41.07 -12.93 -19.75
CA ILE A 63 -40.18 -12.55 -20.84
C ILE A 63 -40.81 -11.37 -21.57
N ASN A 64 -40.02 -10.43 -22.08
CA ASN A 64 -40.45 -9.54 -23.16
C ASN A 64 -39.29 -9.21 -24.09
N THR A 65 -39.49 -9.47 -25.38
CA THR A 65 -38.86 -8.76 -26.50
C THR A 65 -39.51 -7.35 -26.61
N GLU A 66 -39.19 -6.42 -27.52
CA GLU A 66 -38.60 -6.50 -28.85
C GLU A 66 -38.16 -5.10 -29.36
N CYS A 67 -37.85 -5.02 -30.67
CA CYS A 67 -37.79 -3.84 -31.54
C CYS A 67 -36.53 -2.96 -31.52
N ASP A 68 -35.72 -3.17 -32.56
CA ASP A 68 -34.80 -2.19 -33.15
C ASP A 68 -35.51 -0.92 -33.64
N ARG A 69 -34.74 0.17 -33.79
CA ARG A 69 -34.95 1.18 -34.85
C ARG A 69 -33.63 1.75 -35.33
N ASP A 70 -33.36 1.60 -36.62
CA ASP A 70 -32.38 2.40 -37.35
C ASP A 70 -32.71 3.90 -37.30
N ASN A 71 -31.69 4.75 -37.47
CA ASN A 71 -31.90 6.11 -37.96
C ASN A 71 -30.67 6.62 -38.72
N ILE A 72 -30.78 6.65 -40.06
CA ILE A 72 -29.75 7.18 -40.97
C ILE A 72 -29.98 8.68 -41.15
N THR A 73 -28.98 9.52 -40.85
CA THR A 73 -29.00 10.94 -41.28
C THR A 73 -27.65 11.41 -41.82
N ASN A 74 -27.73 12.18 -42.90
CA ASN A 74 -26.61 12.55 -43.76
C ASN A 74 -25.61 13.52 -43.14
N ASN A 75 -24.33 13.11 -43.18
CA ASN A 75 -23.26 13.80 -43.91
C ASN A 75 -23.46 15.30 -44.26
N LYS A 76 -22.56 16.16 -43.77
CA LYS A 76 -22.23 17.44 -44.40
C LYS A 76 -20.78 17.87 -44.14
N ASN A 77 -20.06 18.20 -45.21
CA ASN A 77 -18.69 18.73 -45.14
C ASN A 77 -18.67 20.23 -44.83
N SER A 78 -17.73 20.64 -43.98
CA SER A 78 -17.13 21.99 -43.99
C SER A 78 -15.77 21.90 -43.32
N GLY A 79 -14.69 22.00 -44.10
CA GLY A 79 -13.32 22.02 -43.57
C GLY A 79 -12.76 23.44 -43.50
N ASP A 80 -11.81 23.65 -42.58
CA ASP A 80 -10.83 24.72 -42.66
C ASP A 80 -9.48 24.18 -42.16
N GLY A 81 -8.37 24.78 -42.60
CA GLY A 81 -7.04 24.18 -42.53
C GLY A 81 -6.07 24.88 -41.55
N SER A 82 -5.32 24.09 -40.79
CA SER A 82 -4.10 24.56 -40.13
C SER A 82 -2.99 23.50 -40.21
N SER A 83 -1.81 23.92 -40.63
CA SER A 83 -0.64 23.08 -40.94
C SER A 83 -0.19 22.15 -39.80
N THR A 84 -0.11 20.84 -40.09
CA THR A 84 0.63 19.85 -39.29
C THR A 84 1.95 19.48 -39.97
N THR A 85 3.07 19.61 -39.26
CA THR A 85 4.40 19.19 -39.74
C THR A 85 4.51 17.66 -39.69
N ASN A 86 4.71 17.03 -40.85
CA ASN A 86 4.84 15.58 -40.97
C ASN A 86 6.09 15.03 -40.25
N SER A 87 5.90 14.11 -39.31
CA SER A 87 6.98 13.31 -38.71
C SER A 87 6.62 11.82 -38.57
N ASN A 88 5.83 11.28 -39.51
CA ASN A 88 5.46 9.86 -39.56
C ASN A 88 6.65 8.99 -39.96
N LYS A 89 7.50 8.62 -39.00
CA LYS A 89 8.34 7.41 -39.13
C LYS A 89 7.47 6.18 -38.90
N HIS A 90 7.10 5.50 -39.98
CA HIS A 90 6.41 4.20 -39.90
C HIS A 90 7.21 3.20 -39.05
N LEU A 91 6.59 2.62 -38.02
CA LEU A 91 7.04 1.36 -37.46
C LEU A 91 6.53 0.20 -38.35
N PRO A 92 7.33 -0.87 -38.56
CA PRO A 92 6.91 -1.98 -39.40
C PRO A 92 5.98 -2.96 -38.65
N ASN A 93 4.75 -3.14 -39.18
CA ASN A 93 3.78 -4.13 -38.71
C ASN A 93 4.36 -5.56 -38.70
N THR A 94 4.65 -6.12 -37.53
CA THR A 94 5.04 -7.53 -37.35
C THR A 94 4.50 -8.14 -36.06
N CYS A 95 3.24 -7.86 -35.78
CA CYS A 95 2.34 -8.75 -35.03
C CYS A 95 0.92 -8.57 -35.60
N GLY A 96 0.05 -9.56 -35.46
CA GLY A 96 -1.34 -9.43 -35.94
C GLY A 96 -2.10 -8.35 -35.17
N ASN A 97 -3.04 -7.65 -35.83
CA ASN A 97 -3.87 -6.61 -35.23
C ASN A 97 -4.92 -7.20 -34.26
N SER A 98 -4.48 -7.82 -33.16
CA SER A 98 -5.36 -8.13 -32.03
C SER A 98 -5.84 -6.82 -31.41
N GLU A 99 -7.13 -6.73 -31.11
CA GLU A 99 -7.70 -5.62 -30.35
C GLU A 99 -7.39 -5.73 -28.84
N THR A 100 -6.80 -6.84 -28.38
CA THR A 100 -6.43 -7.09 -26.98
C THR A 100 -5.08 -7.83 -26.84
N PRO A 101 -3.96 -7.26 -27.32
CA PRO A 101 -2.65 -7.92 -27.34
C PRO A 101 -2.10 -8.31 -25.96
N ILE A 102 -2.44 -7.56 -24.90
CA ILE A 102 -2.10 -7.91 -23.52
C ILE A 102 -2.94 -9.11 -23.06
N LYS A 103 -4.24 -9.16 -23.42
CA LYS A 103 -5.09 -10.31 -23.07
C LYS A 103 -4.60 -11.60 -23.72
N ASP A 104 -4.20 -11.54 -24.99
CA ASP A 104 -3.65 -12.69 -25.71
C ASP A 104 -2.26 -13.11 -25.24
N PHE A 105 -1.45 -12.19 -24.72
CA PHE A 105 -0.18 -12.52 -24.06
C PHE A 105 -0.37 -13.35 -22.77
N TYR A 106 -1.47 -13.13 -22.04
CA TYR A 106 -1.85 -13.92 -20.85
C TYR A 106 -2.68 -15.18 -21.15
N ARG A 107 -3.24 -15.30 -22.37
CA ARG A 107 -4.04 -16.46 -22.79
C ARG A 107 -3.22 -17.75 -22.67
N ASN A 108 -3.74 -18.69 -21.89
CA ASN A 108 -3.09 -19.97 -21.53
C ASN A 108 -1.68 -19.83 -20.91
N ALA A 109 -1.32 -18.63 -20.42
CA ALA A 109 -0.04 -18.42 -19.76
C ALA A 109 -0.02 -19.02 -18.34
N THR A 110 1.16 -19.44 -17.91
CA THR A 110 1.42 -19.87 -16.54
C THR A 110 2.33 -18.85 -15.85
N ILE A 111 1.91 -18.43 -14.66
CA ILE A 111 2.46 -17.27 -13.95
C ILE A 111 3.02 -17.72 -12.59
N LEU A 112 4.24 -17.33 -12.26
CA LEU A 112 4.78 -17.42 -10.90
C LEU A 112 4.63 -16.06 -10.20
N ILE A 113 4.01 -16.04 -9.02
CA ILE A 113 3.83 -14.83 -8.21
C ILE A 113 4.51 -15.03 -6.85
N THR A 114 5.57 -14.25 -6.62
CA THR A 114 6.20 -14.16 -5.30
C THR A 114 5.45 -13.12 -4.47
N GLY A 115 5.18 -13.41 -3.20
CA GLY A 115 4.52 -12.44 -2.31
C GLY A 115 3.03 -12.24 -2.59
N GLY A 116 2.37 -13.17 -3.28
CA GLY A 116 0.92 -13.12 -3.57
C GLY A 116 0.01 -13.03 -2.34
N THR A 117 0.53 -13.41 -1.16
CA THR A 117 -0.14 -13.26 0.15
C THR A 117 -0.06 -11.85 0.77
N GLY A 118 0.63 -10.90 0.12
CA GLY A 118 0.65 -9.48 0.50
C GLY A 118 -0.37 -8.64 -0.29
N PHE A 119 -0.68 -7.45 0.22
CA PHE A 119 -1.66 -6.49 -0.32
C PHE A 119 -1.74 -6.41 -1.86
N VAL A 120 -0.65 -6.01 -2.52
CA VAL A 120 -0.60 -5.86 -3.99
C VAL A 120 -0.68 -7.22 -4.69
N GLY A 121 -0.14 -8.28 -4.06
CA GLY A 121 -0.21 -9.65 -4.57
C GLY A 121 -1.64 -10.21 -4.62
N LYS A 122 -2.47 -9.87 -3.63
CA LYS A 122 -3.91 -10.21 -3.60
C LYS A 122 -4.67 -9.56 -4.75
N VAL A 123 -4.49 -8.25 -4.93
CA VAL A 123 -5.13 -7.50 -6.03
C VAL A 123 -4.65 -8.02 -7.39
N LEU A 124 -3.35 -8.37 -7.51
CA LEU A 124 -2.78 -8.97 -8.72
C LEU A 124 -3.42 -10.33 -9.05
N ILE A 125 -3.50 -11.24 -8.08
CA ILE A 125 -4.09 -12.57 -8.27
C ILE A 125 -5.58 -12.46 -8.59
N GLN A 126 -6.34 -11.64 -7.86
CA GLN A 126 -7.76 -11.41 -8.13
C GLN A 126 -7.99 -10.88 -9.55
N LYS A 127 -7.19 -9.89 -9.96
CA LYS A 127 -7.28 -9.28 -11.29
C LYS A 127 -6.97 -10.28 -12.40
N LEU A 128 -5.90 -11.06 -12.24
CA LEU A 128 -5.48 -12.08 -13.19
C LEU A 128 -6.57 -13.15 -13.37
N LEU A 129 -7.10 -13.71 -12.27
CA LEU A 129 -8.14 -14.75 -12.33
C LEU A 129 -9.41 -14.28 -13.05
N ARG A 130 -9.91 -13.09 -12.72
CA ARG A 130 -11.21 -12.58 -13.21
C ARG A 130 -11.14 -11.94 -14.60
N THR A 131 -9.98 -11.43 -15.02
CA THR A 131 -9.85 -10.64 -16.27
C THR A 131 -9.12 -11.39 -17.39
N PHE A 132 -8.27 -12.37 -17.06
CA PHE A 132 -7.36 -13.01 -18.00
C PHE A 132 -7.54 -14.53 -18.04
N GLU A 133 -7.52 -15.08 -19.25
CA GLU A 133 -7.68 -16.52 -19.52
C GLU A 133 -6.37 -17.28 -19.27
N VAL A 134 -5.82 -17.13 -18.06
CA VAL A 134 -4.59 -17.79 -17.61
C VAL A 134 -4.80 -19.30 -17.46
N ARG A 135 -3.75 -20.08 -17.72
CA ARG A 135 -3.75 -21.53 -17.51
C ARG A 135 -3.55 -21.87 -16.03
N ARG A 136 -2.57 -21.24 -15.38
CA ARG A 136 -2.18 -21.54 -13.99
C ARG A 136 -1.44 -20.37 -13.34
N ILE A 137 -1.65 -20.19 -12.03
CA ILE A 137 -0.89 -19.28 -11.19
C ILE A 137 -0.21 -20.10 -10.08
N TYR A 138 1.11 -20.18 -10.09
CA TYR A 138 1.88 -20.67 -8.96
C TYR A 138 2.14 -19.54 -7.98
N MET A 139 1.77 -19.71 -6.70
CA MET A 139 2.06 -18.74 -5.64
C MET A 139 3.08 -19.31 -4.67
N LEU A 140 4.19 -18.61 -4.46
CA LEU A 140 5.18 -19.00 -3.44
C LEU A 140 4.66 -18.66 -2.04
N ILE A 141 4.43 -19.68 -1.21
CA ILE A 141 3.91 -19.57 0.15
C ILE A 141 4.97 -20.06 1.16
N ARG A 142 5.27 -19.21 2.15
CA ARG A 142 6.02 -19.61 3.34
C ARG A 142 5.12 -20.42 4.29
N CYS A 143 5.60 -21.55 4.78
CA CYS A 143 4.98 -22.23 5.93
C CYS A 143 4.97 -21.30 7.15
N LYS A 144 3.91 -21.36 7.95
CA LYS A 144 3.72 -20.55 9.17
C LYS A 144 2.73 -21.27 10.08
N ASN A 145 2.84 -21.07 11.40
CA ASN A 145 1.85 -21.53 12.40
C ASN A 145 1.50 -23.03 12.30
N ASN A 146 2.45 -23.90 11.93
CA ASN A 146 2.26 -25.34 11.69
C ASN A 146 1.23 -25.72 10.60
N MET A 147 0.79 -24.76 9.77
CA MET A 147 -0.14 -25.00 8.66
C MET A 147 0.61 -25.43 7.39
N THR A 148 -0.02 -26.31 6.60
CA THR A 148 0.45 -26.65 5.24
C THR A 148 0.20 -25.47 4.28
N VAL A 149 0.84 -25.46 3.10
CA VAL A 149 0.69 -24.33 2.17
C VAL A 149 -0.68 -24.30 1.49
N GLU A 150 -1.33 -25.46 1.37
CA GLU A 150 -2.70 -25.65 0.90
C GLU A 150 -3.69 -25.09 1.92
N GLN A 151 -3.53 -25.42 3.21
CA GLN A 151 -4.35 -24.84 4.29
C GLN A 151 -4.23 -23.31 4.33
N ARG A 152 -3.02 -22.77 4.13
CA ARG A 152 -2.79 -21.32 4.02
C ARG A 152 -3.37 -20.69 2.76
N LEU A 153 -3.53 -21.45 1.68
CA LEU A 153 -4.21 -21.00 0.45
C LEU A 153 -5.73 -20.98 0.63
N GLN A 154 -6.30 -21.96 1.33
CA GLN A 154 -7.73 -21.98 1.66
C GLN A 154 -8.09 -20.82 2.60
N GLU A 155 -7.28 -20.56 3.64
CA GLU A 155 -7.43 -19.37 4.49
C GLU A 155 -7.43 -18.07 3.67
N TYR A 156 -6.49 -17.95 2.72
CA TYR A 156 -6.33 -16.79 1.84
C TYR A 156 -7.57 -16.50 0.98
N PHE A 157 -8.30 -17.52 0.49
CA PHE A 157 -9.54 -17.32 -0.28
C PHE A 157 -10.78 -16.97 0.57
N THR A 158 -10.66 -17.00 1.91
CA THR A 158 -11.68 -16.42 2.81
C THR A 158 -11.58 -14.90 2.91
N GLU A 159 -10.53 -14.27 2.36
CA GLU A 159 -10.37 -12.82 2.42
C GLU A 159 -11.34 -12.06 1.52
N THR A 160 -11.90 -10.97 2.05
CA THR A 160 -12.94 -10.11 1.42
C THR A 160 -12.70 -9.62 0.00
N ILE A 161 -11.46 -9.64 -0.52
CA ILE A 161 -11.16 -9.31 -1.91
C ILE A 161 -11.58 -10.42 -2.89
N PHE A 162 -11.70 -11.65 -2.41
CA PHE A 162 -12.08 -12.82 -3.20
C PHE A 162 -13.58 -13.13 -3.14
N ASP A 163 -14.36 -12.38 -2.37
CA ASP A 163 -15.81 -12.61 -2.17
C ASP A 163 -16.55 -12.74 -3.51
N THR A 164 -16.36 -11.79 -4.43
CA THR A 164 -16.97 -11.82 -5.77
C THR A 164 -16.58 -13.05 -6.60
N ILE A 165 -15.33 -13.55 -6.49
CA ILE A 165 -14.91 -14.77 -7.20
C ILE A 165 -15.55 -15.98 -6.53
N ARG A 166 -15.56 -16.04 -5.19
CA ARG A 166 -16.15 -17.14 -4.42
C ARG A 166 -17.67 -17.26 -4.59
N GLU A 167 -18.34 -16.16 -4.92
CA GLU A 167 -19.78 -16.08 -5.17
C GLU A 167 -20.18 -16.34 -6.63
N GLN A 168 -19.34 -15.98 -7.61
CA GLN A 168 -19.68 -16.00 -9.04
C GLN A 168 -18.93 -17.06 -9.86
N ASN A 169 -17.66 -17.33 -9.52
CA ASN A 169 -16.73 -18.15 -10.29
C ASN A 169 -15.71 -18.88 -9.38
N PRO A 170 -16.15 -19.71 -8.41
CA PRO A 170 -15.26 -20.37 -7.45
C PRO A 170 -14.25 -21.31 -8.11
N GLU A 171 -14.55 -21.85 -9.30
CA GLU A 171 -13.65 -22.68 -10.10
C GLU A 171 -12.34 -21.96 -10.50
N LEU A 172 -12.33 -20.63 -10.52
CA LEU A 172 -11.11 -19.86 -10.77
C LEU A 172 -10.05 -20.06 -9.68
N PHE A 173 -10.42 -20.47 -8.47
CA PHE A 173 -9.44 -20.78 -7.41
C PHE A 173 -8.62 -22.03 -7.71
N GLU A 174 -9.15 -23.00 -8.48
CA GLU A 174 -8.42 -24.20 -8.90
C GLU A 174 -7.19 -23.87 -9.77
N LYS A 175 -7.19 -22.70 -10.42
CA LYS A 175 -6.04 -22.23 -11.21
C LYS A 175 -4.86 -21.80 -10.34
N VAL A 176 -5.03 -21.63 -9.02
CA VAL A 176 -3.97 -21.16 -8.12
C VAL A 176 -3.37 -22.34 -7.35
N HIS A 177 -2.11 -22.64 -7.62
CA HIS A 177 -1.38 -23.73 -6.98
C HIS A 177 -0.38 -23.17 -5.96
N PRO A 178 -0.39 -23.63 -4.70
CA PRO A 178 0.56 -23.19 -3.70
C PRO A 178 1.87 -23.96 -3.87
N ILE A 179 3.00 -23.26 -3.94
CA ILE A 179 4.33 -23.88 -3.88
C ILE A 179 4.99 -23.48 -2.57
N ARG A 180 5.49 -24.45 -1.81
CA ARG A 180 6.28 -24.20 -0.60
C ARG A 180 7.57 -23.47 -0.96
N ALA A 181 7.86 -22.37 -0.27
CA ALA A 181 9.17 -21.73 -0.33
C ALA A 181 9.59 -21.17 1.04
N ASN A 182 10.80 -21.51 1.50
CA ASN A 182 11.47 -20.91 2.65
C ASN A 182 12.59 -19.96 2.19
N PHE A 183 12.30 -18.66 2.17
CA PHE A 183 13.26 -17.61 1.83
C PHE A 183 14.50 -17.57 2.77
N ASN A 184 14.42 -18.19 3.95
CA ASN A 184 15.51 -18.24 4.93
C ASN A 184 16.44 -19.46 4.77
N ALA A 185 16.15 -20.40 3.86
CA ALA A 185 17.06 -21.51 3.55
C ALA A 185 18.32 -21.01 2.79
N ILE A 186 19.22 -21.91 2.38
CA ILE A 186 20.34 -21.55 1.48
C ILE A 186 19.79 -21.12 0.11
N ASP A 187 18.88 -21.92 -0.44
CA ASP A 187 18.06 -21.60 -1.61
C ASP A 187 16.60 -21.32 -1.18
N LEU A 188 15.58 -21.75 -1.94
CA LEU A 188 14.15 -21.50 -1.67
C LEU A 188 13.43 -22.63 -0.93
N ASP A 189 14.04 -23.79 -0.63
CA ASP A 189 13.36 -24.94 -0.01
C ASP A 189 12.12 -25.42 -0.81
N ILE A 190 12.21 -25.32 -2.13
CA ILE A 190 11.26 -25.85 -3.12
C ILE A 190 11.68 -27.30 -3.41
N THR A 191 10.73 -28.22 -3.55
CA THR A 191 11.06 -29.64 -3.85
C THR A 191 11.67 -29.77 -5.26
N PRO A 192 12.47 -30.81 -5.55
CA PRO A 192 13.01 -31.03 -6.90
C PRO A 192 11.89 -31.09 -7.96
N THR A 193 10.78 -31.76 -7.63
CA THR A 193 9.59 -31.88 -8.49
C THR A 193 8.92 -30.53 -8.75
N ASP A 194 8.72 -29.71 -7.70
CA ASP A 194 8.16 -28.36 -7.84
C ASP A 194 9.10 -27.43 -8.63
N ARG A 195 10.42 -27.57 -8.45
CA ARG A 195 11.42 -26.80 -9.19
C ARG A 195 11.38 -27.15 -10.68
N GLU A 196 11.37 -28.44 -11.02
CA GLU A 196 11.23 -28.89 -12.40
C GLU A 196 9.89 -28.42 -13.02
N LEU A 197 8.79 -28.53 -12.27
CA LEU A 197 7.47 -28.06 -12.68
C LEU A 197 7.49 -26.56 -13.01
N LEU A 198 8.08 -25.73 -12.14
CA LEU A 198 8.21 -24.28 -12.37
C LEU A 198 9.11 -23.97 -13.57
N SER A 199 10.26 -24.63 -13.68
CA SER A 199 11.24 -24.41 -14.76
C SER A 199 10.77 -24.91 -16.13
N ASN A 200 9.86 -25.91 -16.17
CA ASN A 200 9.20 -26.37 -17.38
C ASN A 200 7.96 -25.53 -17.75
N GLU A 201 7.11 -25.14 -16.79
CA GLU A 201 5.80 -24.55 -17.09
C GLU A 201 5.74 -23.01 -17.09
N VAL A 202 6.57 -22.30 -16.32
CA VAL A 202 6.36 -20.85 -16.08
C VAL A 202 6.80 -20.00 -17.27
N ALA A 203 5.91 -19.10 -17.69
CA ALA A 203 6.17 -18.13 -18.75
C ALA A 203 6.25 -16.68 -18.25
N ILE A 204 5.66 -16.35 -17.10
CA ILE A 204 5.62 -14.97 -16.58
C ILE A 204 5.94 -14.99 -15.08
N VAL A 205 6.86 -14.15 -14.62
CA VAL A 205 7.22 -14.03 -13.21
C VAL A 205 6.92 -12.61 -12.70
N PHE A 206 6.12 -12.52 -11.65
CA PHE A 206 5.96 -11.31 -10.85
C PHE A 206 6.70 -11.46 -9.53
N ASN A 207 7.85 -10.80 -9.40
CA ASN A 207 8.60 -10.77 -8.16
C ASN A 207 8.13 -9.60 -7.27
N VAL A 208 7.03 -9.82 -6.53
CA VAL A 208 6.38 -8.83 -5.65
C VAL A 208 6.90 -8.89 -4.20
N VAL A 209 7.78 -9.86 -3.86
CA VAL A 209 8.36 -9.95 -2.51
C VAL A 209 9.10 -8.66 -2.13
N ALA A 210 8.68 -8.13 -0.98
CA ALA A 210 9.36 -7.10 -0.23
C ALA A 210 8.98 -7.19 1.25
N SER A 211 9.92 -6.87 2.15
CA SER A 211 9.52 -6.20 3.39
C SER A 211 9.42 -4.71 3.13
N VAL A 212 8.26 -4.13 3.43
CA VAL A 212 7.98 -2.69 3.34
C VAL A 212 8.15 -1.96 4.68
N LYS A 213 8.64 -2.65 5.73
CA LYS A 213 8.82 -2.07 7.06
C LYS A 213 10.07 -1.18 7.12
N PHE A 214 9.89 0.13 7.20
CA PHE A 214 10.99 1.12 7.21
C PHE A 214 11.94 1.04 8.43
N ASN A 215 11.58 0.29 9.49
CA ASN A 215 12.40 0.05 10.68
C ASN A 215 12.56 -1.47 10.95
N GLU A 216 12.73 -2.28 9.91
CA GLU A 216 13.20 -3.67 10.05
C GLU A 216 14.71 -3.69 10.42
N LYS A 217 15.20 -4.83 10.93
CA LYS A 217 16.64 -5.10 11.05
C LYS A 217 17.32 -5.06 9.68
N LEU A 218 18.61 -4.76 9.66
CA LEU A 218 19.39 -4.72 8.44
C LEU A 218 19.58 -6.12 7.82
N SER A 219 19.80 -7.14 8.64
CA SER A 219 19.86 -8.56 8.24
C SER A 219 18.55 -9.03 7.60
N ASP A 220 17.42 -8.90 8.31
CA ASP A 220 16.08 -9.22 7.80
C ASP A 220 15.78 -8.51 6.46
N ALA A 221 16.10 -7.21 6.36
CA ALA A 221 15.83 -6.42 5.16
C ALA A 221 16.69 -6.86 3.97
N ILE A 222 17.99 -7.16 4.17
CA ILE A 222 18.87 -7.68 3.10
C ILE A 222 18.43 -9.10 2.71
N GLY A 223 18.13 -9.95 3.69
CA GLY A 223 17.65 -11.32 3.48
C GLY A 223 16.40 -11.39 2.63
N ILE A 224 15.38 -10.60 2.96
CA ILE A 224 14.10 -10.59 2.23
C ILE A 224 14.24 -9.89 0.87
N ASN A 225 14.78 -8.67 0.83
CA ASN A 225 14.71 -7.83 -0.37
C ASN A 225 15.83 -8.12 -1.38
N VAL A 226 17.03 -8.51 -0.93
CA VAL A 226 18.21 -8.71 -1.80
C VAL A 226 18.48 -10.20 -2.02
N LEU A 227 18.72 -10.97 -0.95
CA LEU A 227 19.00 -12.41 -1.07
C LEU A 227 17.78 -13.18 -1.60
N GLY A 228 16.57 -12.84 -1.14
CA GLY A 228 15.32 -13.35 -1.70
C GLY A 228 15.16 -13.03 -3.19
N THR A 229 15.51 -11.81 -3.63
CA THR A 229 15.49 -11.45 -5.06
C THR A 229 16.52 -12.26 -5.86
N ASN A 230 17.73 -12.49 -5.34
CA ASN A 230 18.74 -13.31 -6.01
C ASN A 230 18.22 -14.73 -6.27
N LYS A 231 17.64 -15.39 -5.27
CA LYS A 231 17.11 -16.76 -5.41
C LYS A 231 15.98 -16.86 -6.44
N ILE A 232 15.10 -15.85 -6.49
CA ILE A 232 14.01 -15.78 -7.46
C ILE A 232 14.53 -15.51 -8.89
N LEU A 233 15.65 -14.79 -9.03
CA LEU A 233 16.36 -14.67 -10.31
C LEU A 233 17.03 -15.99 -10.72
N ASP A 234 17.63 -16.71 -9.77
CA ASP A 234 18.30 -18.00 -10.04
C ASP A 234 17.29 -19.05 -10.53
N LEU A 235 16.14 -19.17 -9.85
CA LEU A 235 15.01 -19.98 -10.33
C LEU A 235 14.45 -19.50 -11.69
N ALA A 236 14.43 -18.20 -11.96
CA ALA A 236 13.94 -17.66 -13.23
C ALA A 236 14.89 -17.91 -14.42
N MET A 237 16.20 -18.07 -14.17
CA MET A 237 17.17 -18.44 -15.22
C MET A 237 17.03 -19.90 -15.67
N GLU A 238 16.34 -20.75 -14.90
CA GLU A 238 16.03 -22.14 -15.26
C GLU A 238 14.76 -22.29 -16.12
N MET A 239 13.95 -21.22 -16.25
CA MET A 239 12.64 -21.27 -16.90
C MET A 239 12.72 -21.31 -18.43
N LYS A 240 12.48 -22.49 -19.00
CA LYS A 240 12.60 -22.79 -20.45
C LYS A 240 11.70 -21.95 -21.35
N HIS A 241 10.63 -21.38 -20.80
CA HIS A 241 9.59 -20.67 -21.55
C HIS A 241 9.31 -19.25 -21.03
N LEU A 242 10.25 -18.66 -20.28
CA LEU A 242 10.14 -17.31 -19.73
C LEU A 242 9.95 -16.26 -20.84
N LYS A 243 8.77 -15.64 -20.86
CA LYS A 243 8.41 -14.49 -21.71
C LYS A 243 8.59 -13.14 -21.00
N SER A 244 8.48 -13.09 -19.67
CA SER A 244 8.64 -11.84 -18.90
C SER A 244 8.94 -12.09 -17.41
N PHE A 245 9.90 -11.35 -16.87
CA PHE A 245 10.21 -11.23 -15.44
C PHE A 245 10.08 -9.78 -14.98
N VAL A 246 9.13 -9.47 -14.11
CA VAL A 246 8.94 -8.12 -13.56
C VAL A 246 9.33 -8.09 -12.09
N HIS A 247 10.39 -7.33 -11.77
CA HIS A 247 10.76 -7.02 -10.38
C HIS A 247 10.01 -5.79 -9.88
N ILE A 248 9.30 -5.93 -8.76
CA ILE A 248 8.59 -4.82 -8.12
C ILE A 248 9.51 -4.13 -7.11
N SER A 249 9.97 -2.94 -7.47
CA SER A 249 10.82 -2.07 -6.66
C SER A 249 9.97 -0.99 -5.96
N THR A 250 10.40 0.27 -5.94
CA THR A 250 9.65 1.44 -5.49
C THR A 250 10.22 2.70 -6.13
N LEU A 251 9.35 3.68 -6.42
CA LEU A 251 9.71 5.00 -6.93
C LEU A 251 10.71 5.74 -6.02
N TYR A 252 10.82 5.34 -4.75
CA TYR A 252 11.71 5.92 -3.75
C TYR A 252 13.08 5.22 -3.59
N CYS A 253 13.42 4.21 -4.41
CA CYS A 253 14.70 3.50 -4.31
C CYS A 253 15.93 4.41 -4.48
N ASN A 254 15.77 5.54 -5.18
CA ASN A 254 16.83 6.54 -5.43
C ASN A 254 16.50 7.91 -4.82
N CYS A 255 15.72 7.95 -3.73
CA CYS A 255 15.19 9.19 -3.14
C CYS A 255 16.23 10.10 -2.44
N ASN A 256 17.52 9.74 -2.42
CA ASN A 256 18.60 10.69 -2.13
C ASN A 256 18.80 11.71 -3.28
N ARG A 257 18.52 11.32 -4.53
CA ARG A 257 18.58 12.19 -5.73
C ARG A 257 17.33 13.09 -5.82
N LYS A 258 17.46 14.28 -6.41
CA LYS A 258 16.33 15.20 -6.70
C LYS A 258 15.57 14.87 -7.99
N HIS A 259 16.27 14.34 -8.98
CA HIS A 259 15.73 13.93 -10.29
C HIS A 259 16.10 12.47 -10.53
N ILE A 260 15.10 11.63 -10.81
CA ILE A 260 15.23 10.18 -10.90
C ILE A 260 14.76 9.73 -12.29
N LYS A 261 15.70 9.21 -13.08
CA LYS A 261 15.45 8.73 -14.45
C LYS A 261 14.95 7.28 -14.46
N GLU A 262 14.39 6.88 -15.58
CA GLU A 262 14.00 5.50 -15.90
C GLU A 262 15.22 4.66 -16.29
N LYS A 263 16.15 4.54 -15.35
CA LYS A 263 17.27 3.60 -15.40
C LYS A 263 17.69 3.16 -14.01
N VAL A 264 18.52 2.14 -13.95
CA VAL A 264 19.15 1.66 -12.71
C VAL A 264 20.30 2.60 -12.31
N TYR A 265 20.59 2.65 -11.01
CA TYR A 265 21.59 3.54 -10.42
C TYR A 265 22.42 2.76 -9.40
N GLU A 266 23.69 2.55 -9.73
CA GLU A 266 24.62 1.78 -8.90
C GLU A 266 24.67 2.26 -7.44
N THR A 267 24.87 1.29 -6.55
CA THR A 267 25.15 1.53 -5.13
C THR A 267 26.60 1.86 -4.94
N GLU A 268 26.87 2.80 -4.05
CA GLU A 268 28.18 3.34 -3.70
C GLU A 268 29.13 2.23 -3.20
N ILE A 269 28.56 1.16 -2.64
CA ILE A 269 29.26 -0.01 -2.09
C ILE A 269 29.29 -1.20 -3.06
N GLY A 270 28.37 -1.29 -4.04
CA GLY A 270 28.04 -2.53 -4.77
C GLY A 270 27.12 -3.47 -3.97
N TYR A 271 26.28 -4.26 -4.64
CA TYR A 271 25.31 -5.14 -3.96
C TYR A 271 25.96 -6.43 -3.47
N GLU A 272 26.99 -6.92 -4.16
CA GLU A 272 27.78 -8.11 -3.85
C GLU A 272 28.46 -7.96 -2.49
N LYS A 273 29.06 -6.79 -2.23
CA LYS A 273 29.70 -6.49 -0.94
C LYS A 273 28.67 -6.43 0.19
N ILE A 274 27.49 -5.87 -0.06
CA ILE A 274 26.37 -5.88 0.91
C ILE A 274 25.93 -7.32 1.22
N MET A 275 25.82 -8.17 0.20
CA MET A 275 25.52 -9.60 0.36
C MET A 275 26.62 -10.35 1.13
N GLN A 276 27.90 -10.11 0.84
CA GLN A 276 29.04 -10.68 1.57
C GLN A 276 29.03 -10.26 3.05
N ILE A 277 28.92 -8.95 3.32
CA ILE A 277 28.86 -8.39 4.68
C ILE A 277 27.70 -9.01 5.48
N SER A 278 26.51 -9.17 4.87
CA SER A 278 25.35 -9.81 5.51
C SER A 278 25.47 -11.32 5.76
N ARG A 279 26.51 -11.97 5.24
CA ARG A 279 26.82 -13.39 5.48
C ARG A 279 27.96 -13.59 6.48
N ILE A 280 28.80 -12.58 6.68
CA ILE A 280 30.02 -12.64 7.52
C ILE A 280 29.74 -12.06 8.92
N PHE A 281 28.95 -10.99 9.01
CA PHE A 281 28.64 -10.33 10.28
C PHE A 281 27.33 -10.84 10.89
N ASP A 282 27.34 -10.95 12.22
CA ASP A 282 26.15 -11.24 13.02
C ASP A 282 25.21 -10.00 13.09
N ASP A 283 24.02 -10.21 13.65
CA ASP A 283 23.01 -9.17 13.82
C ASP A 283 23.55 -7.93 14.56
N GLU A 284 24.36 -8.11 15.62
CA GLU A 284 24.86 -6.99 16.42
C GLU A 284 25.93 -6.20 15.66
N THR A 285 26.87 -6.87 14.99
CA THR A 285 27.90 -6.20 14.19
C THR A 285 27.31 -5.53 12.96
N LEU A 286 26.36 -6.18 12.28
CA LEU A 286 25.69 -5.60 11.11
C LEU A 286 24.90 -4.33 11.47
N GLU A 287 24.24 -4.29 12.64
CA GLU A 287 23.57 -3.07 13.12
C GLU A 287 24.56 -1.96 13.54
N LYS A 288 25.78 -2.29 14.01
CA LYS A 288 26.85 -1.28 14.19
C LYS A 288 27.28 -0.66 12.85
N PHE A 289 27.33 -1.44 11.77
CA PHE A 289 27.61 -0.95 10.41
C PHE A 289 26.40 -0.30 9.71
N ARG A 290 25.22 -0.28 10.33
CA ARG A 290 23.97 0.27 9.73
C ARG A 290 24.11 1.67 9.12
N PRO A 291 24.80 2.66 9.74
CA PRO A 291 24.92 4.00 9.16
C PRO A 291 25.67 3.97 7.82
N CYS A 292 26.78 3.22 7.76
CA CYS A 292 27.62 3.10 6.56
C CYS A 292 26.89 2.35 5.43
N LEU A 293 26.14 1.30 5.78
CA LEU A 293 25.43 0.45 4.80
C LEU A 293 24.13 1.09 4.28
N ILE A 294 23.51 2.01 5.04
CA ILE A 294 22.36 2.79 4.58
C ILE A 294 22.80 4.04 3.78
N GLY A 295 23.90 4.68 4.17
CA GLY A 295 24.41 5.89 3.50
C GLY A 295 23.41 7.04 3.52
N GLU A 296 23.19 7.68 2.37
CA GLU A 296 22.25 8.80 2.22
C GLU A 296 20.75 8.41 2.26
N MET A 297 20.44 7.10 2.32
CA MET A 297 19.06 6.62 2.20
C MET A 297 18.28 6.82 3.53
N PRO A 298 16.98 7.15 3.49
CA PRO A 298 16.21 7.42 4.71
C PRO A 298 15.91 6.19 5.56
N ASN A 299 16.04 4.98 5.02
CA ASN A 299 15.71 3.72 5.71
C ASN A 299 16.29 2.49 4.98
N THR A 300 16.28 1.34 5.68
CA THR A 300 16.71 0.05 5.14
C THR A 300 15.90 -0.41 3.94
N TYR A 301 14.60 -0.11 3.87
CA TYR A 301 13.73 -0.48 2.76
C TYR A 301 14.19 0.12 1.43
N THR A 302 14.38 1.44 1.38
CA THR A 302 14.79 2.14 0.15
C THR A 302 16.21 1.77 -0.29
N MET A 303 17.15 1.60 0.65
CA MET A 303 18.49 1.08 0.37
C MET A 303 18.43 -0.35 -0.20
N THR A 304 17.72 -1.26 0.46
CA THR A 304 17.69 -2.67 0.01
C THR A 304 16.92 -2.86 -1.31
N LYS A 305 15.96 -1.99 -1.64
CA LYS A 305 15.38 -1.96 -3.00
C LYS A 305 16.35 -1.37 -4.05
N LYS A 306 17.16 -0.34 -3.75
CA LYS A 306 18.26 0.08 -4.65
C LYS A 306 19.26 -1.05 -4.89
N CYS A 307 19.62 -1.78 -3.84
CA CYS A 307 20.51 -2.94 -3.86
C CYS A 307 19.93 -4.08 -4.74
N ALA A 308 18.63 -4.37 -4.61
CA ALA A 308 17.92 -5.34 -5.43
C ALA A 308 17.81 -4.93 -6.91
N GLU A 309 17.68 -3.64 -7.24
CA GLU A 309 17.68 -3.18 -8.63
C GLU A 309 19.02 -3.45 -9.33
N ASN A 310 20.15 -3.20 -8.68
CA ASN A 310 21.47 -3.45 -9.28
C ASN A 310 21.71 -4.96 -9.50
N LEU A 311 21.35 -5.78 -8.52
CA LEU A 311 21.32 -7.24 -8.62
C LEU A 311 20.49 -7.74 -9.83
N VAL A 312 19.25 -7.22 -10.00
CA VAL A 312 18.40 -7.55 -11.15
C VAL A 312 19.05 -7.07 -12.46
N ASN A 313 19.59 -5.86 -12.49
CA ASN A 313 20.24 -5.28 -13.67
C ASN A 313 21.45 -6.09 -14.14
N HIS A 314 22.30 -6.54 -13.21
CA HIS A 314 23.55 -7.22 -13.53
C HIS A 314 23.35 -8.71 -13.81
N LYS A 315 22.36 -9.37 -13.19
CA LYS A 315 22.08 -10.80 -13.46
C LYS A 315 21.09 -11.01 -14.61
N ALA A 316 20.06 -10.19 -14.75
CA ALA A 316 18.93 -10.46 -15.66
C ALA A 316 19.00 -9.77 -17.04
N PHE A 317 20.10 -9.10 -17.40
CA PHE A 317 20.24 -8.38 -18.68
C PHE A 317 20.04 -9.24 -19.95
N HIS A 318 20.19 -10.56 -19.83
CA HIS A 318 20.01 -11.54 -20.90
C HIS A 318 18.62 -12.21 -20.89
N LEU A 319 17.77 -11.89 -19.91
CA LEU A 319 16.38 -12.37 -19.79
C LEU A 319 15.41 -11.29 -20.32
N PRO A 320 14.14 -11.65 -20.65
CA PRO A 320 13.07 -10.68 -20.79
C PRO A 320 12.69 -10.11 -19.41
N ALA A 321 13.53 -9.23 -18.85
CA ALA A 321 13.34 -8.68 -17.52
C ALA A 321 13.00 -7.18 -17.53
N GLY A 322 12.34 -6.70 -16.49
CA GLY A 322 12.08 -5.28 -16.27
C GLY A 322 11.87 -4.93 -14.81
N ILE A 323 12.03 -3.65 -14.49
CA ILE A 323 11.93 -3.13 -13.11
C ILE A 323 10.77 -2.14 -13.03
N PHE A 324 9.73 -2.51 -12.30
CA PHE A 324 8.57 -1.65 -12.07
C PHE A 324 8.70 -0.94 -10.72
N ARG A 325 8.65 0.40 -10.72
CA ARG A 325 8.81 1.24 -9.52
C ARG A 325 7.47 1.90 -9.14
N PRO A 326 6.62 1.24 -8.34
CA PRO A 326 5.37 1.84 -7.87
C PRO A 326 5.61 3.03 -6.92
N PRO A 327 4.69 4.00 -6.88
CA PRO A 327 4.67 5.09 -5.91
C PRO A 327 4.07 4.57 -4.59
N ILE A 328 3.48 5.42 -3.75
CA ILE A 328 2.76 4.93 -2.57
C ILE A 328 1.45 4.27 -3.01
N VAL A 329 1.38 2.94 -2.93
CA VAL A 329 0.16 2.19 -3.22
C VAL A 329 -0.81 2.30 -2.04
N MET A 330 -2.05 2.69 -2.35
CA MET A 330 -3.15 2.94 -1.41
C MET A 330 -4.28 1.94 -1.68
N SER A 331 -5.44 2.06 -1.02
CA SER A 331 -6.60 1.18 -1.30
C SER A 331 -6.99 1.20 -2.78
N THR A 332 -7.70 0.18 -3.23
CA THR A 332 -8.34 0.16 -4.56
C THR A 332 -9.28 1.36 -4.76
N TYR A 333 -9.44 1.81 -6.01
CA TYR A 333 -10.38 2.88 -6.37
C TYR A 333 -11.73 2.30 -6.76
N GLN A 334 -11.73 1.38 -7.73
CA GLN A 334 -12.93 0.80 -8.34
C GLN A 334 -12.89 -0.73 -8.27
N ASP A 335 -11.75 -1.33 -8.58
CA ASP A 335 -11.64 -2.76 -8.92
C ASP A 335 -10.86 -3.55 -7.85
N PRO A 336 -11.26 -4.79 -7.48
CA PRO A 336 -12.59 -5.37 -7.65
C PRO A 336 -13.67 -4.72 -6.77
N ILE A 337 -13.26 -4.06 -5.68
CA ILE A 337 -14.15 -3.48 -4.67
C ILE A 337 -13.59 -2.11 -4.27
N PRO A 338 -14.36 -1.01 -4.32
CA PRO A 338 -13.88 0.33 -3.94
C PRO A 338 -13.41 0.43 -2.48
N GLY A 339 -12.23 1.03 -2.27
CA GLY A 339 -11.70 1.30 -0.93
C GLY A 339 -11.10 0.09 -0.20
N TRP A 340 -10.98 -1.07 -0.85
CA TRP A 340 -10.41 -2.26 -0.21
C TRP A 340 -8.93 -2.11 0.15
N THR A 341 -8.59 -2.45 1.40
CA THR A 341 -7.21 -2.54 1.90
C THR A 341 -7.14 -3.42 3.15
N ASP A 342 -6.08 -4.22 3.26
CA ASP A 342 -5.80 -5.12 4.39
C ASP A 342 -4.79 -4.55 5.41
N ASN A 343 -4.18 -3.40 5.12
CA ASN A 343 -3.07 -2.84 5.88
C ASN A 343 -3.19 -1.32 6.13
N LEU A 344 -2.33 -0.80 7.01
CA LEU A 344 -2.24 0.61 7.41
C LEU A 344 -0.84 1.19 7.17
N TYR A 345 -0.10 0.70 6.18
CA TYR A 345 1.28 1.13 5.96
C TYR A 345 1.36 2.59 5.47
N GLY A 346 2.50 3.22 5.75
CA GLY A 346 2.81 4.59 5.31
C GLY A 346 1.75 5.63 5.74
N PRO A 347 1.22 6.43 4.81
CA PRO A 347 0.29 7.52 5.12
C PRO A 347 -1.11 7.03 5.54
N SER A 348 -1.51 5.79 5.21
CA SER A 348 -2.82 5.26 5.61
C SER A 348 -2.97 5.14 7.13
N GLY A 349 -1.94 4.66 7.84
CA GLY A 349 -1.90 4.66 9.30
C GLY A 349 -1.93 6.08 9.87
N LEU A 350 -1.16 7.01 9.29
CA LEU A 350 -1.09 8.40 9.76
C LEU A 350 -2.42 9.15 9.58
N CYS A 351 -3.09 8.96 8.44
CA CYS A 351 -4.42 9.52 8.18
C CYS A 351 -5.48 8.89 9.09
N THR A 352 -5.41 7.58 9.32
CA THR A 352 -6.29 6.85 10.27
C THR A 352 -6.16 7.38 11.70
N TRP A 353 -4.92 7.56 12.19
CA TRP A 353 -4.69 8.15 13.51
C TRP A 353 -5.13 9.62 13.57
N SER A 354 -5.05 10.36 12.47
CA SER A 354 -5.56 11.74 12.38
C SER A 354 -7.10 11.78 12.44
N ALA A 355 -7.75 10.86 11.74
CA ALA A 355 -9.20 10.70 11.71
C ALA A 355 -9.78 10.21 13.05
N ARG A 356 -9.00 9.44 13.82
CA ARG A 356 -9.31 9.05 15.21
C ARG A 356 -8.88 10.07 16.26
N GLY A 357 -8.30 11.20 15.86
CA GLY A 357 -7.91 12.31 16.73
C GLY A 357 -6.63 12.11 17.53
N LEU A 358 -5.87 11.04 17.28
CA LEU A 358 -4.56 10.76 17.86
C LEU A 358 -3.47 11.63 17.21
N VAL A 359 -3.51 11.82 15.88
CA VAL A 359 -2.52 12.65 15.18
C VAL A 359 -3.09 14.05 14.91
N ARG A 360 -2.48 15.06 15.55
CA ARG A 360 -2.95 16.46 15.57
C ARG A 360 -1.90 17.44 15.05
N CYS A 361 -0.62 17.09 15.05
CA CYS A 361 0.42 17.73 14.25
C CYS A 361 1.22 16.66 13.48
N ILE A 362 1.70 17.04 12.29
CA ILE A 362 2.51 16.20 11.40
C ILE A 362 3.72 17.01 10.94
N TYR A 363 4.93 16.45 11.07
CA TYR A 363 6.15 17.06 10.55
C TYR A 363 6.26 16.77 9.04
N GLY A 364 6.04 17.80 8.22
CA GLY A 364 5.89 17.66 6.78
C GLY A 364 5.49 18.98 6.11
N ASN A 365 5.45 19.00 4.78
CA ASN A 365 5.08 20.16 3.98
C ASN A 365 3.84 19.85 3.13
N ALA A 366 2.75 20.58 3.39
CA ALA A 366 1.48 20.41 2.67
C ALA A 366 1.56 20.69 1.15
N LYS A 367 2.64 21.34 0.67
CA LYS A 367 2.91 21.61 -0.75
C LYS A 367 3.73 20.50 -1.44
N CYS A 368 4.39 19.61 -0.70
CA CYS A 368 5.11 18.48 -1.29
C CYS A 368 4.14 17.49 -1.95
N LYS A 369 4.51 16.95 -3.11
CA LYS A 369 3.78 15.89 -3.80
C LYS A 369 3.82 14.62 -2.94
N ALA A 370 2.67 13.96 -2.82
CA ALA A 370 2.53 12.73 -2.04
C ALA A 370 2.87 11.47 -2.87
N ASN A 371 2.74 11.54 -4.21
CA ASN A 371 2.95 10.44 -5.16
C ASN A 371 2.22 9.16 -4.72
N MET A 372 0.91 9.12 -4.97
CA MET A 372 0.01 8.08 -4.48
C MET A 372 -0.74 7.44 -5.63
N VAL A 373 -1.05 6.15 -5.54
CA VAL A 373 -1.86 5.43 -6.55
C VAL A 373 -2.79 4.39 -5.91
N PRO A 374 -3.99 4.17 -6.46
CA PRO A 374 -4.83 3.03 -6.07
C PRO A 374 -4.20 1.68 -6.41
N ALA A 375 -4.54 0.62 -5.64
CA ALA A 375 -3.95 -0.71 -5.82
C ALA A 375 -4.31 -1.37 -7.16
N ASP A 376 -5.54 -1.20 -7.62
CA ASP A 376 -6.04 -1.61 -8.94
C ASP A 376 -5.27 -0.91 -10.07
N TYR A 377 -5.11 0.40 -9.98
CA TYR A 377 -4.31 1.16 -10.95
C TYR A 377 -2.84 0.72 -10.93
N CYS A 378 -2.29 0.33 -9.77
CA CYS A 378 -0.94 -0.25 -9.68
C CYS A 378 -0.85 -1.62 -10.36
N VAL A 379 -1.82 -2.50 -10.12
CA VAL A 379 -1.86 -3.85 -10.71
C VAL A 379 -2.08 -3.81 -12.22
N ASN A 380 -2.94 -2.94 -12.72
CA ASN A 380 -3.15 -2.74 -14.15
C ASN A 380 -1.87 -2.29 -14.87
N ALA A 381 -1.10 -1.38 -14.26
CA ALA A 381 0.23 -1.00 -14.75
C ALA A 381 1.25 -2.15 -14.69
N MET A 382 1.25 -2.96 -13.62
CA MET A 382 2.13 -4.13 -13.50
C MET A 382 1.85 -5.21 -14.56
N ILE A 383 0.57 -5.49 -14.82
CA ILE A 383 0.13 -6.46 -15.85
C ILE A 383 0.55 -5.97 -17.25
N SER A 384 0.30 -4.70 -17.55
CA SER A 384 0.70 -4.09 -18.83
C SER A 384 2.23 -4.03 -18.98
N CYS A 385 2.96 -3.77 -17.89
CA CYS A 385 4.42 -3.76 -17.85
C CYS A 385 5.04 -5.11 -18.21
N ALA A 386 4.42 -6.24 -17.82
CA ALA A 386 4.94 -7.56 -18.16
C ALA A 386 4.83 -7.87 -19.66
N TRP A 387 3.74 -7.44 -20.30
CA TRP A 387 3.61 -7.50 -21.76
C TRP A 387 4.66 -6.62 -22.45
N ASP A 388 4.86 -5.38 -21.98
CA ASP A 388 5.82 -4.47 -22.60
C ASP A 388 7.28 -4.91 -22.41
N VAL A 389 7.61 -5.55 -21.28
CA VAL A 389 8.90 -6.23 -21.08
C VAL A 389 9.13 -7.31 -22.15
N ALA A 390 8.14 -8.16 -22.43
CA ALA A 390 8.23 -9.16 -23.49
C ALA A 390 8.37 -8.50 -24.88
N ARG A 391 7.56 -7.47 -25.17
CA ARG A 391 7.59 -6.70 -26.42
C ARG A 391 8.97 -6.08 -26.67
N ARG A 392 9.53 -5.35 -25.70
CA ARG A 392 10.87 -4.73 -25.78
C ARG A 392 11.98 -5.77 -25.87
N TYR A 393 11.82 -6.94 -25.22
CA TYR A 393 12.80 -8.03 -25.33
C TYR A 393 12.86 -8.62 -26.75
N GLU A 394 11.71 -8.91 -27.37
CA GLU A 394 11.68 -9.43 -28.75
C GLU A 394 12.15 -8.39 -29.77
N LEU A 395 11.81 -7.11 -29.59
CA LEU A 395 12.33 -6.02 -30.43
C LEU A 395 13.86 -5.94 -30.35
N SER A 396 14.44 -6.00 -29.14
CA SER A 396 15.89 -5.99 -28.92
C SER A 396 16.62 -7.29 -29.27
N LYS A 397 15.94 -8.33 -29.80
CA LYS A 397 16.62 -9.43 -30.50
C LYS A 397 16.92 -9.09 -31.97
N ARG A 398 16.20 -8.13 -32.54
CA ARG A 398 16.29 -7.73 -33.96
C ARG A 398 17.32 -6.63 -34.19
N ASP A 399 17.57 -5.81 -33.17
CA ASP A 399 18.61 -4.78 -33.13
C ASP A 399 19.88 -5.36 -32.48
N LYS A 400 20.99 -5.40 -33.22
CA LYS A 400 22.26 -5.98 -32.75
C LYS A 400 23.22 -4.97 -32.12
N ASP A 401 23.01 -3.68 -32.37
CA ASP A 401 23.98 -2.64 -32.02
C ASP A 401 23.64 -1.96 -30.68
N HIS A 402 22.39 -2.07 -30.21
CA HIS A 402 21.97 -1.52 -28.93
C HIS A 402 22.31 -2.42 -27.73
N ARG A 403 23.15 -1.90 -26.84
CA ARG A 403 23.41 -2.49 -25.52
C ARG A 403 22.11 -2.54 -24.70
N ARG A 404 21.65 -3.74 -24.36
CA ARG A 404 20.46 -3.97 -23.52
C ARG A 404 20.66 -3.41 -22.10
N GLU A 405 20.05 -2.25 -21.81
CA GLU A 405 19.65 -1.88 -20.45
C GLU A 405 18.24 -2.44 -20.16
N LEU A 406 17.96 -2.86 -18.93
CA LEU A 406 16.62 -3.32 -18.57
C LEU A 406 15.62 -2.15 -18.57
N PRO A 407 14.41 -2.30 -19.14
CA PRO A 407 13.39 -1.27 -19.07
C PRO A 407 12.94 -1.04 -17.62
N VAL A 408 13.06 0.21 -17.18
CA VAL A 408 12.65 0.66 -15.84
C VAL A 408 11.43 1.56 -15.97
N TYR A 409 10.37 1.25 -15.24
CA TYR A 409 9.08 1.94 -15.30
C TYR A 409 8.88 2.74 -14.02
N ASN A 410 9.10 4.05 -14.06
CA ASN A 410 8.82 4.95 -12.95
C ASN A 410 7.31 5.24 -12.94
N TYR A 411 6.53 4.51 -12.13
CA TYR A 411 5.08 4.59 -12.20
C TYR A 411 4.53 5.85 -11.52
N ILE A 412 4.41 6.91 -12.32
CA ILE A 412 3.90 8.22 -11.90
C ILE A 412 3.42 8.99 -13.14
N PHE A 413 2.43 9.85 -12.94
CA PHE A 413 2.03 10.89 -13.91
C PHE A 413 2.15 12.26 -13.25
N GLU A 414 2.46 13.30 -14.02
CA GLU A 414 2.60 14.67 -13.49
C GLU A 414 1.23 15.31 -13.22
N ARG A 415 0.30 15.12 -14.16
CA ARG A 415 -1.10 15.53 -14.01
C ARG A 415 -1.78 14.72 -12.90
N ASN A 416 -2.75 15.33 -12.23
CA ASN A 416 -3.57 14.76 -11.15
C ASN A 416 -2.81 14.20 -9.91
N ASN A 417 -1.48 14.34 -9.82
CA ASN A 417 -0.69 13.91 -8.66
C ASN A 417 -0.89 14.86 -7.45
N LEU A 418 -1.40 14.32 -6.35
CA LEU A 418 -1.78 15.07 -5.14
C LEU A 418 -0.58 15.61 -4.34
N THR A 419 -0.77 16.73 -3.63
CA THR A 419 0.09 17.12 -2.50
C THR A 419 -0.39 16.49 -1.19
N TRP A 420 0.49 16.45 -0.17
CA TRP A 420 0.11 16.02 1.18
C TRP A 420 -1.06 16.84 1.78
N GLY A 421 -1.15 18.13 1.45
CA GLY A 421 -2.28 18.98 1.83
C GLY A 421 -3.58 18.60 1.12
N GLN A 422 -3.52 18.27 -0.18
CA GLN A 422 -4.69 17.82 -0.93
C GLN A 422 -5.17 16.44 -0.46
N TYR A 423 -4.26 15.47 -0.27
CA TYR A 423 -4.55 14.15 0.32
C TYR A 423 -5.31 14.29 1.65
N MET A 424 -4.71 14.99 2.62
CA MET A 424 -5.30 15.13 3.95
C MET A 424 -6.54 16.06 3.99
N HIS A 425 -6.80 16.85 2.94
CA HIS A 425 -8.06 17.58 2.76
C HIS A 425 -9.15 16.65 2.21
N LEU A 426 -8.87 15.92 1.13
CA LEU A 426 -9.84 15.03 0.48
C LEU A 426 -10.25 13.87 1.38
N SER A 427 -9.33 13.30 2.17
CA SER A 427 -9.65 12.31 3.20
C SER A 427 -10.70 12.78 4.22
N ARG A 428 -10.87 14.10 4.45
CA ARG A 428 -11.99 14.60 5.28
C ARG A 428 -13.35 14.48 4.61
N LYS A 429 -13.43 14.57 3.27
CA LYS A 429 -14.68 14.36 2.52
C LYS A 429 -15.18 12.90 2.68
N GLY A 430 -14.25 11.96 2.81
CA GLY A 430 -14.54 10.56 3.16
C GLY A 430 -15.02 10.33 4.58
N PHE A 431 -14.84 11.28 5.50
CA PHE A 431 -15.13 11.09 6.93
C PHE A 431 -16.62 11.28 7.28
N HIS A 432 -17.49 10.63 6.51
CA HIS A 432 -18.93 10.53 6.78
C HIS A 432 -19.27 9.43 7.80
N GLU A 433 -18.32 8.53 8.06
CA GLU A 433 -18.46 7.40 8.98
C GLU A 433 -17.34 7.39 10.05
N PRO A 434 -17.61 7.87 11.27
CA PRO A 434 -16.60 7.86 12.33
C PRO A 434 -16.24 6.45 12.80
N PHE A 435 -14.93 6.18 12.92
CA PHE A 435 -14.39 4.95 13.52
C PHE A 435 -14.94 4.67 14.92
N GLU A 436 -14.98 3.40 15.32
CA GLU A 436 -15.13 3.06 16.75
C GLU A 436 -13.91 3.56 17.56
N LYS A 437 -14.15 4.03 18.80
CA LYS A 437 -13.13 4.56 19.72
C LYS A 437 -12.24 5.65 19.09
N VAL A 438 -12.84 6.80 18.78
CA VAL A 438 -12.12 8.07 18.49
C VAL A 438 -11.75 8.77 19.79
N LEU A 439 -10.56 9.38 19.84
CA LEU A 439 -10.10 10.19 20.99
C LEU A 439 -10.46 11.68 20.81
N TRP A 440 -10.45 12.17 19.57
CA TRP A 440 -10.78 13.55 19.22
C TRP A 440 -11.34 13.64 17.79
N CYS A 441 -11.83 14.82 17.38
CA CYS A 441 -12.26 15.06 16.00
C CYS A 441 -11.07 15.09 15.01
N PHE A 442 -11.35 15.05 13.70
CA PHE A 442 -10.36 14.96 12.62
C PHE A 442 -9.66 16.30 12.32
N SER A 443 -8.97 16.84 13.34
CA SER A 443 -8.25 18.11 13.33
C SER A 443 -6.74 17.87 13.47
N TYR A 444 -6.01 18.09 12.37
CA TYR A 444 -4.55 18.07 12.32
C TYR A 444 -4.01 19.37 11.68
N ILE A 445 -2.73 19.67 11.91
CA ILE A 445 -1.92 20.66 11.18
C ILE A 445 -0.64 20.01 10.63
N ILE A 446 -0.21 20.43 9.44
CA ILE A 446 1.04 19.98 8.79
C ILE A 446 2.07 21.10 8.91
N ILE A 447 3.20 20.83 9.55
CA ILE A 447 4.20 21.84 9.93
C ILE A 447 5.57 21.49 9.32
N PRO A 448 6.14 22.35 8.43
CA PRO A 448 7.42 22.07 7.79
C PRO A 448 8.64 22.47 8.63
N TRP A 449 8.48 23.33 9.65
CA TRP A 449 9.57 23.82 10.49
C TRP A 449 9.67 23.01 11.79
N LYS A 450 10.80 22.30 11.98
CA LYS A 450 11.00 21.32 13.06
C LYS A 450 10.77 21.86 14.49
N PRO A 451 11.26 23.04 14.89
CA PRO A 451 11.02 23.57 16.23
C PRO A 451 9.55 23.86 16.52
N LEU A 452 8.81 24.46 15.59
CA LEU A 452 7.36 24.67 15.73
C LEU A 452 6.58 23.35 15.73
N HIS A 453 7.01 22.34 14.95
CA HIS A 453 6.43 21.01 15.04
C HIS A 453 6.63 20.41 16.44
N TYR A 454 7.83 20.54 17.01
CA TYR A 454 8.14 20.05 18.35
C TYR A 454 7.32 20.78 19.44
N ALA A 455 7.23 22.12 19.38
CA ALA A 455 6.39 22.90 20.28
C ALA A 455 4.89 22.54 20.16
N ALA A 456 4.39 22.35 18.93
CA ALA A 456 3.03 21.87 18.69
C ALA A 456 2.82 20.44 19.23
N SER A 457 3.80 19.55 19.11
CA SER A 457 3.78 18.18 19.67
C SER A 457 3.68 18.19 21.19
N ILE A 458 4.36 19.12 21.88
CA ILE A 458 4.22 19.27 23.34
C ILE A 458 2.76 19.55 23.73
N VAL A 459 2.12 20.53 23.06
CA VAL A 459 0.75 20.96 23.41
C VAL A 459 -0.34 20.01 22.89
N LEU A 460 -0.17 19.44 21.69
CA LEU A 460 -1.21 18.66 21.00
C LEU A 460 -1.09 17.15 21.19
N HIS A 461 0.08 16.65 21.61
CA HIS A 461 0.36 15.22 21.81
C HIS A 461 0.83 14.89 23.22
N HIS A 462 1.97 15.43 23.67
CA HIS A 462 2.58 15.01 24.93
C HIS A 462 1.76 15.42 26.16
N LEU A 463 1.34 16.69 26.27
CA LEU A 463 0.51 17.15 27.40
C LEU A 463 -0.82 16.36 27.50
N PRO A 464 -1.60 16.17 26.41
CA PRO A 464 -2.73 15.23 26.42
C PRO A 464 -2.37 13.80 26.83
N ALA A 465 -1.20 13.27 26.43
CA ALA A 465 -0.76 11.93 26.83
C ALA A 465 -0.57 11.79 28.34
N TYR A 466 0.10 12.77 28.98
CA TYR A 466 0.27 12.80 30.43
C TYR A 466 -1.05 12.96 31.17
N ILE A 467 -1.96 13.83 30.69
CA ILE A 467 -3.29 13.99 31.28
C ILE A 467 -4.10 12.69 31.18
N LEU A 468 -4.08 12.02 30.03
CA LEU A 468 -4.82 10.76 29.83
C LEU A 468 -4.23 9.59 30.63
N ASP A 469 -2.90 9.48 30.76
CA ASP A 469 -2.28 8.47 31.62
C ASP A 469 -2.43 8.79 33.13
N LEU A 470 -2.60 10.07 33.51
CA LEU A 470 -2.97 10.46 34.88
C LEU A 470 -4.43 10.11 35.18
N ILE A 471 -5.36 10.41 34.27
CA ILE A 471 -6.77 9.97 34.35
C ILE A 471 -6.85 8.44 34.41
N ALA A 472 -6.05 7.74 33.61
CA ALA A 472 -5.98 6.28 33.67
C ALA A 472 -5.49 5.80 35.05
N LEU A 473 -4.44 6.41 35.61
CA LEU A 473 -3.92 6.06 36.93
C LEU A 473 -4.98 6.20 38.04
N VAL A 474 -5.68 7.33 38.10
CA VAL A 474 -6.71 7.57 39.15
C VAL A 474 -8.02 6.79 38.93
N THR A 475 -8.22 6.20 37.74
CA THR A 475 -9.35 5.30 37.43
C THR A 475 -8.98 3.82 37.40
N GLY A 476 -7.77 3.46 37.86
CA GLY A 476 -7.28 2.07 37.89
C GLY A 476 -6.97 1.46 36.52
N GLN A 477 -6.97 2.28 35.45
CA GLN A 477 -6.78 1.85 34.07
C GLN A 477 -5.30 1.79 33.66
N LYS A 478 -5.00 1.03 32.60
CA LYS A 478 -3.64 0.86 32.09
C LYS A 478 -3.12 2.16 31.47
N ARG A 479 -1.97 2.64 31.98
CA ARG A 479 -1.20 3.75 31.40
C ARG A 479 -0.55 3.33 30.09
N ILE A 480 -1.05 3.86 28.97
CA ILE A 480 -0.66 3.50 27.60
C ILE A 480 -0.37 4.71 26.70
N TYR A 481 -0.88 5.89 27.02
CA TYR A 481 -0.90 7.03 26.10
C TYR A 481 0.50 7.60 25.86
N ILE A 482 1.34 7.76 26.89
CA ILE A 482 2.73 8.23 26.74
C ILE A 482 3.52 7.27 25.83
N LYS A 483 3.36 5.96 26.01
CA LYS A 483 3.99 4.92 25.18
C LYS A 483 3.48 4.94 23.73
N ALA A 484 2.18 5.15 23.53
CA ALA A 484 1.58 5.27 22.20
C ALA A 484 2.06 6.53 21.46
N TYR A 485 2.12 7.68 22.13
CA TYR A 485 2.61 8.93 21.54
C TYR A 485 4.11 8.91 21.24
N ALA A 486 4.92 8.21 22.05
CA ALA A 486 6.34 7.96 21.71
C ALA A 486 6.48 7.12 20.41
N LYS A 487 5.69 6.04 20.26
CA LYS A 487 5.61 5.24 19.03
C LYS A 487 5.18 6.11 17.83
N ILE A 488 4.13 6.93 17.97
CA ILE A 488 3.63 7.86 16.93
C ILE A 488 4.72 8.88 16.52
N THR A 489 5.40 9.50 17.49
CA THR A 489 6.43 10.52 17.24
C THR A 489 7.60 9.96 16.42
N LYS A 490 8.06 8.72 16.72
CA LYS A 490 9.08 8.05 15.90
C LYS A 490 8.63 7.88 14.45
N ILE A 491 7.37 7.49 14.23
CA ILE A 491 6.82 7.28 12.88
C ILE A 491 6.66 8.62 12.13
N ILE A 492 6.21 9.70 12.79
CA ILE A 492 6.13 11.03 12.17
C ILE A 492 7.52 11.49 11.69
N TYR A 493 8.57 11.36 12.50
CA TYR A 493 9.92 11.73 12.07
C TYR A 493 10.45 10.81 10.96
N MET A 494 10.19 9.50 11.01
CA MET A 494 10.56 8.55 9.96
C MET A 494 9.90 8.84 8.61
N MET A 495 8.63 9.29 8.62
CA MET A 495 7.91 9.69 7.40
C MET A 495 8.31 11.07 6.88
N SER A 496 8.88 11.94 7.72
CA SER A 496 9.15 13.34 7.38
C SER A 496 10.10 13.55 6.19
N TRP A 497 10.98 12.59 5.88
CA TRP A 497 11.79 12.65 4.66
C TRP A 497 10.94 12.72 3.39
N PHE A 498 9.88 11.89 3.32
CA PHE A 498 8.89 11.89 2.24
C PHE A 498 7.86 13.01 2.39
N GLY A 499 7.63 13.49 3.62
CA GLY A 499 6.77 14.63 3.93
C GLY A 499 7.35 15.99 3.52
N LEU A 500 8.68 16.16 3.46
CA LEU A 500 9.36 17.46 3.34
C LEU A 500 10.10 17.70 2.02
N LYS A 501 10.41 16.64 1.26
CA LYS A 501 11.21 16.73 0.03
C LYS A 501 10.32 16.77 -1.22
N HIS A 502 10.89 17.32 -2.29
CA HIS A 502 10.33 17.26 -3.64
C HIS A 502 11.24 16.41 -4.52
N TRP A 503 10.63 15.67 -5.45
CA TRP A 503 11.30 14.86 -6.46
C TRP A 503 10.68 15.12 -7.83
N SER A 504 11.49 14.99 -8.87
CA SER A 504 11.04 14.88 -10.26
C SER A 504 11.45 13.52 -10.82
N PHE A 505 10.62 12.98 -11.69
CA PHE A 505 10.79 11.65 -12.27
C PHE A 505 10.65 11.75 -13.79
N ALA A 506 11.52 11.05 -14.53
CA ALA A 506 11.14 10.65 -15.89
C ALA A 506 10.12 9.51 -15.78
N ASN A 507 9.14 9.45 -16.69
CA ASN A 507 8.04 8.48 -16.70
C ASN A 507 7.62 8.10 -18.14
N ARG A 508 8.56 8.17 -19.09
CA ARG A 508 8.33 7.96 -20.52
C ARG A 508 7.86 6.54 -20.80
N ASN A 509 8.48 5.52 -20.20
CA ASN A 509 8.15 4.12 -20.48
C ASN A 509 6.70 3.80 -20.05
N VAL A 510 6.23 4.42 -18.97
CA VAL A 510 4.84 4.31 -18.49
C VAL A 510 3.85 5.11 -19.35
N THR A 511 4.27 6.26 -19.89
CA THR A 511 3.43 7.09 -20.77
C THR A 511 3.27 6.44 -22.14
N GLU A 512 4.37 5.96 -22.73
CA GLU A 512 4.37 5.13 -23.96
C GLU A 512 3.48 3.89 -23.78
N LEU A 513 3.53 3.24 -22.62
CA LEU A 513 2.70 2.07 -22.34
C LEU A 513 1.19 2.41 -22.29
N ASP A 514 0.79 3.55 -21.72
CA ASP A 514 -0.61 4.00 -21.82
C ASP A 514 -0.99 4.32 -23.28
N GLU A 515 -0.11 4.95 -24.06
CA GLU A 515 -0.35 5.23 -25.49
C GLU A 515 -0.54 3.95 -26.32
N LEU A 516 0.06 2.82 -25.91
CA LEU A 516 0.00 1.52 -26.59
C LEU A 516 -1.24 0.66 -26.24
N LEU A 517 -1.92 0.93 -25.12
CA LEU A 517 -3.12 0.18 -24.74
C LEU A 517 -4.29 0.47 -25.70
N THR A 518 -4.95 -0.58 -26.19
CA THR A 518 -6.10 -0.42 -27.10
C THR A 518 -7.31 0.19 -26.38
N GLY A 519 -8.26 0.74 -27.15
CA GLY A 519 -9.51 1.26 -26.60
C GLY A 519 -10.34 0.24 -25.82
N LYS A 520 -10.20 -1.06 -26.11
CA LYS A 520 -10.80 -2.16 -25.34
C LYS A 520 -10.01 -2.45 -24.06
N GLU A 521 -8.68 -2.49 -24.14
CA GLU A 521 -7.82 -2.71 -22.97
C GLU A 521 -7.93 -1.62 -21.92
N LYS A 522 -8.06 -0.35 -22.32
CA LYS A 522 -8.24 0.78 -21.38
C LYS A 522 -9.51 0.70 -20.54
N GLN A 523 -10.47 -0.17 -20.87
CA GLN A 523 -11.68 -0.40 -20.07
C GLN A 523 -11.39 -1.23 -18.82
N TYR A 524 -10.47 -2.19 -18.89
CA TYR A 524 -10.17 -3.13 -17.79
C TYR A 524 -8.73 -3.06 -17.25
N LEU A 525 -7.80 -2.44 -17.99
CA LEU A 525 -6.42 -2.14 -17.60
C LEU A 525 -6.15 -0.64 -17.40
N GLN A 526 -7.16 0.16 -17.03
CA GLN A 526 -6.94 1.58 -16.75
C GLN A 526 -5.88 1.77 -15.63
N PHE A 527 -4.80 2.50 -15.94
CA PHE A 527 -3.75 2.85 -14.99
C PHE A 527 -3.24 4.30 -15.12
N ASN A 528 -3.77 5.11 -16.03
CA ASN A 528 -3.37 6.51 -16.14
C ASN A 528 -3.95 7.30 -14.96
N ILE A 529 -3.08 7.67 -14.01
CA ILE A 529 -3.42 8.40 -12.78
C ILE A 529 -4.17 9.72 -13.08
N SER A 530 -4.03 10.27 -14.29
CA SER A 530 -4.76 11.46 -14.75
C SER A 530 -6.28 11.27 -14.81
N THR A 531 -6.78 10.03 -14.88
CA THR A 531 -8.22 9.72 -15.00
C THR A 531 -8.95 9.58 -13.65
N ILE A 532 -8.22 9.52 -12.54
CA ILE A 532 -8.80 9.26 -11.20
C ILE A 532 -9.59 10.48 -10.70
N ASN A 533 -10.90 10.34 -10.47
CA ASN A 533 -11.62 11.31 -9.65
C ASN A 533 -11.28 11.09 -8.17
N TRP A 534 -10.30 11.82 -7.67
CA TRP A 534 -9.89 11.73 -6.27
C TRP A 534 -11.00 12.09 -5.28
N THR A 535 -12.02 12.89 -5.64
CA THR A 535 -13.14 13.13 -4.74
C THR A 535 -13.97 11.86 -4.53
N ASP A 536 -14.14 11.03 -5.57
CA ASP A 536 -14.81 9.73 -5.46
C ASP A 536 -13.94 8.69 -4.76
N TYR A 537 -12.65 8.64 -5.09
CA TYR A 537 -11.69 7.79 -4.39
C TYR A 537 -11.74 8.01 -2.87
N PHE A 538 -11.71 9.28 -2.43
CA PHE A 538 -11.73 9.58 -1.00
C PHE A 538 -13.10 9.41 -0.34
N ARG A 539 -14.22 9.24 -1.08
CA ARG A 539 -15.52 8.84 -0.49
C ARG A 539 -15.45 7.44 0.12
N SER A 540 -14.85 6.46 -0.58
CA SER A 540 -14.74 5.08 -0.11
C SER A 540 -13.52 4.85 0.80
N TYR A 541 -12.41 5.58 0.61
CA TYR A 541 -11.13 5.34 1.29
C TYR A 541 -11.18 5.08 2.81
N LEU A 542 -11.75 5.99 3.61
CA LEU A 542 -11.78 5.82 5.08
C LEU A 542 -12.82 4.79 5.54
N SER A 543 -13.94 4.67 4.82
CA SER A 543 -14.94 3.63 5.02
C SER A 543 -14.39 2.23 4.73
N GLY A 544 -13.54 2.11 3.72
CA GLY A 544 -12.80 0.89 3.39
C GLY A 544 -11.82 0.48 4.50
N ILE A 545 -10.98 1.41 4.97
CA ILE A 545 -10.11 1.16 6.13
C ILE A 545 -10.92 0.73 7.37
N ARG A 546 -12.05 1.40 7.62
CA ARG A 546 -12.99 1.07 8.71
C ARG A 546 -13.55 -0.36 8.57
N ARG A 547 -13.99 -0.74 7.37
CA ARG A 547 -14.63 -2.03 7.09
C ARG A 547 -13.64 -3.20 7.02
N TYR A 548 -12.56 -3.06 6.26
CA TYR A 548 -11.65 -4.17 5.93
C TYR A 548 -10.52 -4.35 6.94
N VAL A 549 -9.94 -3.26 7.47
CA VAL A 549 -8.88 -3.35 8.50
C VAL A 549 -9.47 -3.46 9.90
N PHE A 550 -10.34 -2.54 10.33
CA PHE A 550 -10.87 -2.54 11.70
C PHE A 550 -12.06 -3.49 11.92
N LYS A 551 -12.72 -3.95 10.84
CA LYS A 551 -13.90 -4.83 10.89
C LYS A 551 -15.05 -4.22 11.73
N ASP A 552 -15.16 -2.89 11.73
CA ASP A 552 -16.17 -2.08 12.42
C ASP A 552 -17.59 -2.39 11.90
N LYS A 553 -18.43 -3.00 12.73
CA LYS A 553 -19.82 -3.36 12.37
C LYS A 553 -20.71 -2.12 12.13
N GLU A 554 -21.58 -2.21 11.12
CA GLU A 554 -22.44 -1.10 10.69
C GLU A 554 -23.51 -0.72 11.71
N ASN A 555 -24.02 -1.68 12.49
CA ASN A 555 -25.08 -1.48 13.49
C ASN A 555 -24.73 -0.48 14.63
N LYS A 556 -23.48 -0.02 14.73
CA LYS A 556 -23.07 1.05 15.66
C LYS A 556 -23.00 2.45 15.04
N LEU A 557 -23.22 2.62 13.73
CA LEU A 557 -22.84 3.83 12.99
C LEU A 557 -23.49 5.12 13.53
N GLU A 558 -24.81 5.12 13.80
CA GLU A 558 -25.48 6.34 14.32
C GLU A 558 -25.07 6.70 15.75
N LYS A 559 -24.76 5.69 16.59
CA LYS A 559 -24.18 5.94 17.93
C LYS A 559 -22.81 6.60 17.80
N ARG A 560 -21.98 6.16 16.84
CA ARG A 560 -20.67 6.76 16.52
C ARG A 560 -20.78 8.17 15.95
N LYS A 561 -21.70 8.43 15.00
CA LYS A 561 -22.00 9.78 14.48
C LYS A 561 -22.49 10.73 15.58
N THR A 562 -23.31 10.24 16.52
CA THR A 562 -23.81 11.04 17.64
C THR A 562 -22.70 11.41 18.63
N PHE A 563 -21.84 10.44 18.99
CA PHE A 563 -20.65 10.69 19.82
C PHE A 563 -19.67 11.66 19.15
N TYR A 564 -19.42 11.51 17.85
CA TYR A 564 -18.56 12.41 17.10
C TYR A 564 -19.12 13.85 17.03
N ARG A 565 -20.44 14.01 16.84
CA ARG A 565 -21.10 15.33 16.90
C ARG A 565 -20.84 16.04 18.24
N ARG A 566 -20.87 15.32 19.38
CA ARG A 566 -20.53 15.87 20.70
C ARG A 566 -19.05 16.29 20.80
N ILE A 567 -18.12 15.47 20.31
CA ILE A 567 -16.68 15.82 20.29
C ILE A 567 -16.42 17.02 19.37
N LEU A 568 -17.08 17.10 18.21
CA LEU A 568 -16.95 18.24 17.29
C LEU A 568 -17.47 19.53 17.91
N PHE A 569 -18.59 19.48 18.64
CA PHE A 569 -19.09 20.63 19.42
C PHE A 569 -18.08 21.07 20.48
N LEU A 570 -17.56 20.15 21.29
CA LEU A 570 -16.53 20.44 22.30
C LEU A 570 -15.25 21.01 21.69
N HIS A 571 -14.83 20.51 20.52
CA HIS A 571 -13.68 21.05 19.79
C HIS A 571 -13.92 22.47 19.28
N ASN A 572 -15.10 22.74 18.70
CA ASN A 572 -15.45 24.06 18.20
C ASN A 572 -15.58 25.07 19.35
N LEU A 573 -16.18 24.67 20.48
CA LEU A 573 -16.24 25.47 21.70
C LEU A 573 -14.83 25.80 22.21
N LEU A 574 -13.98 24.79 22.43
CA LEU A 574 -12.60 24.97 22.89
C LEU A 574 -11.79 25.88 21.94
N LYS A 575 -11.88 25.65 20.63
CA LYS A 575 -11.21 26.47 19.61
C LYS A 575 -11.68 27.92 19.64
N THR A 576 -12.98 28.16 19.83
CA THR A 576 -13.58 29.49 19.88
C THR A 576 -13.15 30.22 21.16
N SER A 577 -13.26 29.59 22.33
CA SER A 577 -12.84 30.17 23.60
C SER A 577 -11.34 30.50 23.64
N VAL A 578 -10.48 29.62 23.11
CA VAL A 578 -9.03 29.90 22.97
C VAL A 578 -8.78 31.05 22.00
N GLY A 579 -9.50 31.10 20.86
CA GLY A 579 -9.40 32.19 19.89
C GLY A 579 -9.78 33.55 20.50
N ILE A 580 -10.93 33.63 21.17
CA ILE A 580 -11.40 34.85 21.85
C ILE A 580 -10.40 35.27 22.96
N THR A 581 -9.90 34.33 23.76
CA THR A 581 -8.91 34.60 24.80
C THR A 581 -7.61 35.17 24.23
N LEU A 582 -7.13 34.61 23.11
CA LEU A 582 -5.94 35.10 22.41
C LEU A 582 -6.18 36.52 21.83
N ILE A 583 -7.34 36.77 21.23
CA ILE A 583 -7.70 38.10 20.70
C ILE A 583 -7.74 39.13 21.85
N MET A 584 -8.40 38.82 22.96
CA MET A 584 -8.44 39.72 24.14
C MET A 584 -7.03 40.00 24.69
N TYR A 585 -6.15 38.99 24.74
CA TYR A 585 -4.76 39.16 25.15
C TYR A 585 -3.98 40.07 24.17
N LEU A 586 -4.11 39.85 22.86
CA LEU A 586 -3.44 40.64 21.83
C LEU A 586 -3.93 42.10 21.83
N VAL A 587 -5.23 42.35 22.02
CA VAL A 587 -5.80 43.69 22.17
C VAL A 587 -5.26 44.37 23.45
N LYS A 588 -5.20 43.65 24.57
CA LYS A 588 -4.61 44.15 25.83
C LYS A 588 -3.11 44.45 25.70
N LEU A 589 -2.38 43.67 24.90
CA LEU A 589 -0.97 43.90 24.59
C LEU A 589 -0.80 45.10 23.65
N TYR A 590 -1.63 45.23 22.61
CA TYR A 590 -1.65 46.38 21.71
C TYR A 590 -1.90 47.69 22.50
N PHE A 591 -2.90 47.73 23.39
CA PHE A 591 -3.14 48.91 24.23
C PHE A 591 -1.99 49.21 25.21
N LYS A 592 -1.23 48.20 25.68
CA LYS A 592 0.01 48.43 26.45
C LYS A 592 1.09 49.06 25.59
N ILE A 593 1.33 48.54 24.38
CA ILE A 593 2.33 49.06 23.44
C ILE A 593 1.96 50.49 23.02
N PHE A 594 0.70 50.73 22.62
CA PHE A 594 0.21 52.04 22.20
C PHE A 594 0.36 53.11 23.30
N LYS A 595 0.15 52.76 24.57
CA LYS A 595 0.40 53.66 25.71
C LYS A 595 1.88 53.92 25.98
N ALA A 596 2.79 53.11 25.44
CA ALA A 596 4.24 53.24 25.56
C ALA A 596 4.91 53.88 24.33
N ILE A 597 4.17 54.07 23.22
CA ILE A 597 4.65 54.84 22.07
C ILE A 597 4.76 56.32 22.50
N PRO A 598 5.93 56.97 22.38
CA PRO A 598 6.06 58.38 22.68
C PRO A 598 5.20 59.21 21.74
N LYS A 599 4.41 60.14 22.28
CA LYS A 599 3.60 61.05 21.48
C LYS A 599 4.52 61.97 20.68
N ILE A 600 4.61 61.74 19.36
CA ILE A 600 5.21 62.68 18.42
C ILE A 600 4.37 63.98 18.50
N LYS A 601 4.98 65.04 19.03
CA LYS A 601 4.49 66.40 18.82
C LYS A 601 4.97 66.85 17.43
N PHE A 602 4.02 67.27 16.61
CA PHE A 602 4.29 68.22 15.53
C PHE A 602 4.22 69.64 16.10
#